data_AF-A0A2N2TKG1-F1
#
_entry.id   AF-A0A2N2TKG1-F1
#
_cell.length_a   1.000
_cell.length_b   1.000
_cell.length_c   1.000
_cell.angle_alpha   90.00
_cell.angle_beta   90.00
_cell.angle_gamma   90.00
#
_symmetry.space_group_name_H-M   'P 1'
#
loop_
_entity.id
_entity.type
_entity.pdbx_description
1 polymer ?
#
loop_
_entity_poly.entity_id
_entity_poly.type
_entity_poly.pdbx_seq_one_letter_code
_entity_poly.pdbx_strand_id
1 'polypeptide(L)'
;GIQTQMRNLLNTSVDSGGALTTLSQIGVSFGSDGTLSLDAAKLGTAIDTNFDGIAALFAKAGKTGDSLVSYSTSTNKTQPGSYAVSVSQLATRGSTLGSQAAELTIAAGVNDQLDLTLDGKVVSITLGAAAYASADALAAEIQSKLNGALAGSGSARVSHSGGVLSIASARYGSASQAAVTGGNGMASLLGALPVTSAGVDVAGTINGVAASGNGQTLTGAAGNASEGLALRIAGGTLGARGNVTFSEGYAHLIGQYLGTVLGDDGSLKTRTNGLDNSIKNLNQRQEQFQARLVQIEKRYRAQFSALDAMLSNMNLTSNFLTQQLANLPGSSQNR
;
A
#
# COMPACT_ATOMS: atom_id res chain seq x y z
N GLY A 1 12.95 -21.93 -13.05
CA GLY A 1 12.26 -20.87 -13.81
C GLY A 1 11.26 -20.16 -12.92
N ILE A 2 10.51 -19.18 -13.46
CA ILE A 2 9.57 -18.36 -12.66
C ILE A 2 8.57 -19.22 -11.88
N GLN A 3 8.03 -20.26 -12.51
CA GLN A 3 7.11 -21.21 -11.87
C GLN A 3 7.74 -21.96 -10.69
N THR A 4 9.01 -22.38 -10.81
CA THR A 4 9.74 -23.07 -9.72
C THR A 4 9.95 -22.13 -8.53
N GLN A 5 10.31 -20.87 -8.78
CA GLN A 5 10.52 -19.88 -7.73
C GLN A 5 9.21 -19.52 -7.03
N MET A 6 8.11 -19.35 -7.78
CA MET A 6 6.76 -19.16 -7.20
C MET A 6 6.34 -20.36 -6.35
N ARG A 7 6.56 -21.59 -6.83
CA ARG A 7 6.24 -22.79 -6.05
C ARG A 7 7.07 -22.88 -4.78
N ASN A 8 8.37 -22.57 -4.85
CA ASN A 8 9.24 -22.56 -3.68
C ASN A 8 8.77 -21.51 -2.67
N LEU A 9 8.41 -20.32 -3.13
CA LEU A 9 7.88 -19.23 -2.31
C LEU A 9 6.58 -19.61 -1.59
N LEU A 10 5.68 -20.32 -2.26
CA LEU A 10 4.42 -20.77 -1.65
C LEU A 10 4.61 -21.96 -0.69
N ASN A 11 5.75 -22.64 -0.77
CA ASN A 11 6.12 -23.72 0.15
C ASN A 11 6.99 -23.24 1.33
N THR A 12 7.50 -22.00 1.31
CA THR A 12 8.22 -21.46 2.46
C THR A 12 7.25 -21.16 3.60
N SER A 13 7.70 -21.41 4.82
CA SER A 13 7.00 -20.95 6.02
C SER A 13 7.03 -19.42 6.07
N VAL A 14 5.89 -18.81 6.40
CA VAL A 14 5.77 -17.39 6.71
C VAL A 14 5.57 -17.24 8.21
N ASP A 15 6.31 -16.32 8.83
CA ASP A 15 6.03 -15.96 10.21
C ASP A 15 4.73 -15.17 10.22
N SER A 16 3.63 -15.81 10.63
CA SER A 16 2.30 -15.22 10.74
C SER A 16 2.03 -14.60 12.11
N GLY A 17 2.95 -14.75 13.07
CA GLY A 17 2.70 -14.45 14.48
C GLY A 17 1.71 -15.43 15.16
N GLY A 18 1.47 -16.59 14.57
CA GLY A 18 0.55 -17.61 15.09
C GLY A 18 0.93 -19.04 14.71
N ALA A 19 -0.01 -19.98 14.92
CA ALA A 19 0.22 -21.40 14.65
C ALA A 19 0.22 -21.75 13.14
N LEU A 20 -0.45 -20.94 12.32
CA LEU A 20 -0.57 -21.13 10.88
C LEU A 20 0.57 -20.40 10.16
N THR A 21 1.59 -21.13 9.74
CA THR A 21 2.79 -20.61 9.08
C THR A 21 2.97 -21.15 7.66
N THR A 22 2.20 -22.16 7.24
CA THR A 22 2.26 -22.73 5.89
C THR A 22 0.88 -22.90 5.25
N LEU A 23 0.84 -22.85 3.91
CA LEU A 23 -0.37 -23.17 3.13
C LEU A 23 -0.92 -24.59 3.40
N SER A 24 -0.04 -25.55 3.66
CA SER A 24 -0.43 -26.93 3.97
C SER A 24 -1.24 -27.07 5.26
N GLN A 25 -1.03 -26.18 6.24
CA GLN A 25 -1.79 -26.19 7.50
C GLN A 25 -3.24 -25.72 7.31
N ILE A 26 -3.53 -24.96 6.25
CA ILE A 26 -4.91 -24.57 5.87
C ILE A 26 -5.47 -25.45 4.75
N GLY A 27 -4.83 -26.59 4.47
CA GLY A 27 -5.33 -27.57 3.51
C GLY A 27 -4.93 -27.32 2.05
N VAL A 28 -4.07 -26.36 1.75
CA VAL A 28 -3.59 -26.11 0.38
C VAL A 28 -2.31 -26.92 0.12
N SER A 29 -2.30 -27.71 -0.94
CA SER A 29 -1.13 -28.52 -1.32
C SER A 29 -0.82 -28.46 -2.82
N PHE A 30 0.43 -28.75 -3.16
CA PHE A 30 0.91 -28.76 -4.55
C PHE A 30 1.13 -30.21 -5.02
N GLY A 31 0.50 -30.58 -6.13
CA GLY A 31 0.78 -31.82 -6.86
C GLY A 31 2.18 -31.82 -7.46
N SER A 32 2.69 -33.01 -7.77
CA SER A 32 3.98 -33.17 -8.45
C SER A 32 4.01 -32.49 -9.83
N ASP A 33 2.86 -32.44 -10.49
CA ASP A 33 2.61 -31.73 -11.75
C ASP A 33 2.48 -30.20 -11.61
N GLY A 34 2.42 -29.68 -10.38
CA GLY A 34 2.22 -28.27 -10.09
C GLY A 34 0.77 -27.82 -9.98
N THR A 35 -0.18 -28.75 -10.00
CA THR A 35 -1.58 -28.45 -9.67
C THR A 35 -1.72 -28.06 -8.20
N LEU A 36 -2.71 -27.21 -7.92
CA LEU A 36 -3.12 -26.86 -6.56
C LEU A 36 -4.33 -27.70 -6.18
N SER A 37 -4.29 -28.33 -5.01
CA SER A 37 -5.43 -29.01 -4.40
C SER A 37 -5.77 -28.40 -3.05
N LEU A 38 -7.05 -28.45 -2.71
CA LEU A 38 -7.59 -27.92 -1.47
C LEU A 38 -8.31 -29.02 -0.69
N ASP A 39 -7.87 -29.23 0.55
CA ASP A 39 -8.59 -29.97 1.57
C ASP A 39 -9.61 -29.04 2.24
N ALA A 40 -10.85 -29.09 1.77
CA ALA A 40 -11.93 -28.22 2.24
C ALA A 40 -12.25 -28.41 3.73
N ALA A 41 -12.04 -29.61 4.28
CA ALA A 41 -12.32 -29.88 5.69
C ALA A 41 -11.27 -29.23 6.61
N LYS A 42 -9.99 -29.29 6.21
CA LYS A 42 -8.92 -28.55 6.91
C LYS A 42 -9.10 -27.04 6.82
N LEU A 43 -9.48 -26.53 5.64
CA LEU A 43 -9.77 -25.12 5.49
C LEU A 43 -10.95 -24.70 6.39
N GLY A 44 -12.04 -25.47 6.41
CA GLY A 44 -13.19 -25.21 7.28
C GLY A 44 -12.78 -25.17 8.76
N THR A 45 -11.99 -26.15 9.21
CA THR A 45 -11.46 -26.17 10.59
C THR A 45 -10.61 -24.94 10.89
N ALA A 46 -9.74 -24.53 9.97
CA ALA A 46 -8.90 -23.35 10.14
C ALA A 46 -9.73 -22.05 10.21
N ILE A 47 -10.81 -21.96 9.41
CA ILE A 47 -11.74 -20.81 9.43
C ILE A 47 -12.44 -20.73 10.79
N ASP A 48 -12.95 -21.84 11.30
CA ASP A 48 -13.73 -21.87 12.53
C ASP A 48 -12.87 -21.61 13.78
N THR A 49 -11.60 -22.02 13.75
CA THR A 49 -10.72 -22.00 14.94
C THR A 49 -9.67 -20.90 14.92
N ASN A 50 -9.29 -20.39 13.76
CA ASN A 50 -8.15 -19.48 13.62
C ASN A 50 -8.25 -18.57 12.38
N PHE A 51 -9.41 -17.94 12.19
CA PHE A 51 -9.66 -17.03 11.08
C PHE A 51 -8.57 -15.94 10.93
N ASP A 52 -8.16 -15.32 12.03
CA ASP A 52 -7.12 -14.30 12.04
C ASP A 52 -5.76 -14.85 11.56
N GLY A 53 -5.46 -16.10 11.89
CA GLY A 53 -4.26 -16.80 11.41
C GLY A 53 -4.27 -17.03 9.90
N ILE A 54 -5.44 -17.27 9.30
CA ILE A 54 -5.57 -17.34 7.84
C ILE A 54 -5.29 -15.95 7.24
N ALA A 55 -5.87 -14.89 7.79
CA ALA A 55 -5.63 -13.54 7.30
C ALA A 55 -4.14 -13.18 7.37
N ALA A 56 -3.46 -13.52 8.48
CA ALA A 56 -2.02 -13.31 8.66
C ALA A 56 -1.15 -14.15 7.71
N LEU A 57 -1.64 -15.28 7.23
CA LEU A 57 -0.92 -16.10 6.24
C LEU A 57 -0.86 -15.43 4.86
N PHE A 58 -1.86 -14.61 4.51
CA PHE A 58 -1.94 -13.99 3.19
C PHE A 58 -1.60 -12.50 3.19
N ALA A 59 -1.99 -11.75 4.22
CA ALA A 59 -1.86 -10.31 4.29
C ALA A 59 -0.82 -9.86 5.34
N LYS A 60 -0.52 -8.56 5.37
CA LYS A 60 0.20 -7.96 6.50
C LYS A 60 -0.71 -7.99 7.73
N ALA A 61 -0.23 -8.54 8.83
CA ALA A 61 -0.98 -8.64 10.07
C ALA A 61 -0.13 -8.27 11.28
N GLY A 62 -0.81 -7.86 12.35
CA GLY A 62 -0.20 -7.62 13.65
C GLY A 62 -1.02 -8.25 14.75
N LYS A 63 -0.41 -9.15 15.51
CA LYS A 63 -1.01 -9.81 16.66
C LYS A 63 -0.47 -9.23 17.95
N THR A 64 -1.36 -8.85 18.85
CA THR A 64 -1.01 -8.22 20.13
C THR A 64 -1.30 -9.16 21.30
N GLY A 65 -0.47 -9.12 22.34
CA GLY A 65 -0.74 -9.83 23.60
C GLY A 65 -1.69 -9.09 24.56
N ASP A 66 -1.96 -7.81 24.31
CA ASP A 66 -2.73 -6.92 25.16
C ASP A 66 -4.07 -6.58 24.49
N SER A 67 -5.18 -6.77 25.22
CA SER A 67 -6.55 -6.59 24.69
C SER A 67 -6.92 -5.13 24.40
N LEU A 68 -6.15 -4.17 24.93
CA LEU A 68 -6.31 -2.73 24.69
C LEU A 68 -5.29 -2.19 23.69
N VAL A 69 -4.48 -3.05 23.08
CA VAL A 69 -3.57 -2.71 21.98
C VAL A 69 -4.03 -3.44 20.73
N SER A 70 -4.26 -2.72 19.64
CA SER A 70 -4.63 -3.33 18.35
C SER A 70 -3.73 -2.85 17.23
N TYR A 71 -3.31 -3.77 16.35
CA TYR A 71 -2.65 -3.39 15.09
C TYR A 71 -3.57 -2.51 14.25
N SER A 72 -3.02 -1.43 13.69
CA SER A 72 -3.76 -0.51 12.81
C SER A 72 -3.27 -0.61 11.38
N THR A 73 -2.00 -0.25 11.15
CA THR A 73 -1.38 -0.24 9.82
C THR A 73 0.11 -0.53 9.92
N SER A 74 0.74 -0.76 8.77
CA SER A 74 2.19 -0.87 8.62
C SER A 74 2.61 -0.21 7.31
N THR A 75 3.91 -0.04 7.10
CA THR A 75 4.47 0.43 5.84
C THR A 75 5.31 -0.68 5.19
N ASN A 76 5.92 -0.40 4.04
CA ASN A 76 6.88 -1.32 3.40
C ASN A 76 8.26 -1.33 4.09
N LYS A 77 8.46 -0.44 5.08
CA LYS A 77 9.69 -0.41 5.88
C LYS A 77 9.57 -1.21 7.18
N THR A 78 8.34 -1.54 7.57
CA THR A 78 8.08 -2.37 8.73
C THR A 78 8.58 -3.78 8.44
N GLN A 79 9.54 -4.28 9.23
CA GLN A 79 10.06 -5.62 9.06
C GLN A 79 9.17 -6.62 9.82
N PRO A 80 9.03 -7.87 9.36
CA PRO A 80 8.47 -8.95 10.18
C PRO A 80 9.25 -9.13 11.49
N GLY A 81 8.54 -9.41 12.59
CA GLY A 81 9.17 -9.67 13.88
C GLY A 81 8.26 -9.42 15.09
N SER A 82 8.79 -9.72 16.28
CA SER A 82 8.11 -9.45 17.56
C SER A 82 8.73 -8.25 18.25
N TYR A 83 7.90 -7.25 18.55
CA TYR A 83 8.31 -5.97 19.10
C TYR A 83 7.68 -5.75 20.47
N ALA A 84 8.52 -5.49 21.48
CA ALA A 84 8.06 -5.09 22.79
C ALA A 84 7.42 -3.69 22.73
N VAL A 85 6.27 -3.52 23.38
CA VAL A 85 5.53 -2.27 23.45
C VAL A 85 5.50 -1.79 24.90
N SER A 86 5.77 -0.50 25.11
CA SER A 86 5.62 0.15 26.41
C SER A 86 4.94 1.50 26.23
N VAL A 87 4.06 1.87 27.16
CA VAL A 87 3.29 3.10 27.11
C VAL A 87 3.66 3.97 28.30
N SER A 88 4.18 5.16 28.05
CA SER A 88 4.57 6.14 29.07
C SER A 88 3.51 7.20 29.31
N GLN A 89 2.57 7.39 28.37
CA GLN A 89 1.45 8.31 28.50
C GLN A 89 0.26 7.80 27.70
N LEU A 90 -0.94 7.83 28.27
CA LEU A 90 -2.18 7.54 27.52
C LEU A 90 -2.67 8.80 26.83
N ALA A 91 -3.30 8.61 25.67
CA ALA A 91 -3.98 9.70 25.02
C ALA A 91 -5.18 10.17 25.85
N THR A 92 -5.36 11.48 25.97
CA THR A 92 -6.54 12.09 26.61
C THR A 92 -7.33 12.90 25.60
N ARG A 93 -8.50 13.36 26.04
CA ARG A 93 -9.38 14.24 25.28
C ARG A 93 -9.24 15.65 25.85
N GLY A 94 -9.35 16.66 24.99
CA GLY A 94 -9.56 18.01 25.46
C GLY A 94 -10.95 18.13 26.06
N SER A 95 -11.06 18.84 27.18
CA SER A 95 -12.29 18.97 27.94
C SER A 95 -12.42 20.32 28.65
N THR A 96 -13.66 20.67 28.98
CA THR A 96 -14.01 21.67 29.98
C THR A 96 -14.81 20.97 31.08
N LEU A 97 -14.32 21.06 32.31
CA LEU A 97 -14.97 20.57 33.52
C LEU A 97 -15.58 21.74 34.27
N GLY A 98 -16.87 21.65 34.59
CA GLY A 98 -17.56 22.61 35.43
C GLY A 98 -16.97 22.67 36.84
N SER A 99 -17.16 23.80 37.52
CA SER A 99 -16.69 24.05 38.88
C SER A 99 -17.77 23.82 39.95
N GLN A 100 -19.02 23.59 39.53
CA GLN A 100 -20.17 23.37 40.40
C GLN A 100 -21.26 22.57 39.66
N ALA A 101 -22.27 22.10 40.39
CA ALA A 101 -23.40 21.40 39.79
C ALA A 101 -24.20 22.34 38.88
N ALA A 102 -24.61 21.84 37.71
CA ALA A 102 -25.37 22.60 36.74
C ALA A 102 -26.80 22.86 37.23
N GLU A 103 -27.31 24.06 36.97
CA GLU A 103 -28.74 24.36 37.13
C GLU A 103 -29.57 23.54 36.13
N LEU A 104 -30.63 22.90 36.63
CA LEU A 104 -31.50 22.04 35.81
C LEU A 104 -32.66 22.78 35.15
N THR A 105 -32.87 24.06 35.49
CA THR A 105 -33.93 24.87 34.88
C THR A 105 -33.32 25.81 33.85
N ILE A 106 -33.65 25.59 32.58
CA ILE A 106 -33.24 26.43 31.46
C ILE A 106 -34.39 27.36 31.09
N ALA A 107 -34.13 28.66 31.11
CA ALA A 107 -35.03 29.72 30.71
C ALA A 107 -34.50 30.39 29.43
N ALA A 108 -35.40 30.56 28.45
CA ALA A 108 -35.06 31.14 27.16
C ALA A 108 -34.48 32.56 27.31
N GLY A 109 -33.35 32.81 26.64
CA GLY A 109 -32.60 34.07 26.67
C GLY A 109 -31.84 34.36 27.97
N VAL A 110 -31.95 33.51 29.00
CA VAL A 110 -31.32 33.72 30.31
C VAL A 110 -30.09 32.84 30.47
N ASN A 111 -30.26 31.51 30.35
CA ASN A 111 -29.21 30.52 30.58
C ASN A 111 -29.25 29.37 29.57
N ASP A 112 -29.71 29.66 28.36
CA ASP A 112 -29.99 28.70 27.30
C ASP A 112 -28.90 28.61 26.23
N GLN A 113 -27.84 29.41 26.27
CA GLN A 113 -26.80 29.45 25.25
C GLN A 113 -25.43 29.06 25.81
N LEU A 114 -24.70 28.23 25.05
CA LEU A 114 -23.29 27.94 25.26
C LEU A 114 -22.50 28.18 23.98
N ASP A 115 -21.38 28.88 24.11
CA ASP A 115 -20.40 29.08 23.04
C ASP A 115 -19.15 28.25 23.35
N LEU A 116 -18.63 27.54 22.36
CA LEU A 116 -17.51 26.63 22.52
C LEU A 116 -16.53 26.73 21.34
N THR A 117 -15.26 26.42 21.60
CA THR A 117 -14.33 25.95 20.57
C THR A 117 -14.09 24.45 20.73
N LEU A 118 -14.46 23.68 19.71
CA LEU A 118 -14.25 22.23 19.65
C LEU A 118 -13.30 21.88 18.51
N ASP A 119 -12.15 21.28 18.84
CA ASP A 119 -11.09 20.89 17.89
C ASP A 119 -10.76 22.01 16.87
N GLY A 120 -10.72 23.26 17.34
CA GLY A 120 -10.45 24.46 16.52
C GLY A 120 -11.68 25.08 15.83
N LYS A 121 -12.89 24.53 16.02
CA LYS A 121 -14.13 25.06 15.44
C LYS A 121 -14.96 25.79 16.48
N VAL A 122 -15.38 27.01 16.14
CA VAL A 122 -16.35 27.75 16.96
C VAL A 122 -17.74 27.18 16.72
N VAL A 123 -18.45 26.89 17.80
CA VAL A 123 -19.83 26.40 17.77
C VAL A 123 -20.64 27.09 18.87
N SER A 124 -21.85 27.51 18.53
CA SER A 124 -22.81 28.07 19.49
C SER A 124 -24.06 27.21 19.46
N ILE A 125 -24.58 26.89 20.64
CA ILE A 125 -25.80 26.09 20.78
C ILE A 125 -26.81 26.81 21.66
N THR A 126 -28.09 26.61 21.33
CA THR A 126 -29.22 27.01 22.18
C THR A 126 -29.96 25.77 22.67
N LEU A 127 -30.08 25.64 23.99
CA LEU A 127 -30.77 24.58 24.70
C LEU A 127 -32.27 24.85 24.72
N GLY A 128 -33.09 23.79 24.78
CA GLY A 128 -34.52 23.94 25.00
C GLY A 128 -34.82 24.53 26.39
N ALA A 129 -35.70 25.52 26.46
CA ALA A 129 -36.19 26.02 27.74
C ALA A 129 -37.10 24.98 28.41
N ALA A 130 -36.67 24.46 29.55
CA ALA A 130 -37.36 23.43 30.32
C ALA A 130 -36.77 23.28 31.73
N ALA A 131 -37.52 22.65 32.63
CA ALA A 131 -36.96 22.05 33.84
C ALA A 131 -36.57 20.60 33.55
N TYR A 132 -35.27 20.32 33.47
CA TYR A 132 -34.75 18.98 33.20
C TYR A 132 -34.84 18.12 34.47
N ALA A 133 -35.34 16.88 34.32
CA ALA A 133 -35.57 15.98 35.44
C ALA A 133 -34.28 15.51 36.14
N SER A 134 -33.13 15.56 35.45
CA SER A 134 -31.83 15.15 35.97
C SER A 134 -30.68 15.80 35.21
N ALA A 135 -29.48 15.76 35.80
CA ALA A 135 -28.25 16.16 35.13
C ALA A 135 -27.95 15.29 33.89
N ASP A 136 -28.39 14.03 33.88
CA ASP A 136 -28.26 13.16 32.70
C ASP A 136 -29.14 13.63 31.54
N ALA A 137 -30.38 14.07 31.83
CA ALA A 137 -31.27 14.63 30.82
C ALA A 137 -30.71 15.94 30.22
N LEU A 138 -30.15 16.80 31.07
CA LEU A 138 -29.49 18.03 30.64
C LEU A 138 -28.21 17.75 29.83
N ALA A 139 -27.36 16.82 30.29
CA ALA A 139 -26.16 16.41 29.56
C ALA A 139 -26.50 15.84 28.18
N ALA A 140 -27.56 15.03 28.08
CA ALA A 140 -28.05 14.49 26.82
C ALA A 140 -28.53 15.59 25.86
N GLU A 141 -29.25 16.61 26.36
CA GLU A 141 -29.64 17.78 25.57
C GLU A 141 -28.42 18.52 25.03
N ILE A 142 -27.47 18.89 25.90
CA ILE A 142 -26.26 19.62 25.51
C ILE A 142 -25.50 18.80 24.46
N GLN A 143 -25.32 17.50 24.68
CA GLN A 143 -24.64 16.61 23.73
C GLN A 143 -25.36 16.56 22.38
N SER A 144 -26.68 16.47 22.37
CA SER A 144 -27.49 16.43 21.16
C SER A 144 -27.39 17.73 20.37
N LYS A 145 -27.58 18.88 21.02
CA LYS A 145 -27.47 20.21 20.39
C LYS A 145 -26.07 20.45 19.85
N LEU A 146 -25.04 20.11 20.62
CA LEU A 146 -23.64 20.29 20.22
C LEU A 146 -23.28 19.41 19.01
N ASN A 147 -23.60 18.11 19.07
CA ASN A 147 -23.34 17.21 17.95
C ASN A 147 -24.17 17.54 16.70
N GLY A 148 -25.40 18.03 16.89
CA GLY A 148 -26.24 18.54 15.82
C GLY A 148 -25.62 19.76 15.14
N ALA A 149 -25.15 20.74 15.92
CA ALA A 149 -24.51 21.95 15.41
C ALA A 149 -23.17 21.68 14.70
N LEU A 150 -22.46 20.61 15.09
CA LEU A 150 -21.21 20.21 14.44
C LEU A 150 -21.41 19.52 13.09
N ALA A 151 -22.62 19.03 12.79
CA ALA A 151 -23.00 18.40 11.52
C ALA A 151 -22.00 17.32 11.02
N GLY A 152 -21.47 16.50 11.93
CA GLY A 152 -20.50 15.43 11.61
C GLY A 152 -19.07 15.90 11.37
N SER A 153 -18.81 17.21 11.43
CA SER A 153 -17.48 17.79 11.28
C SER A 153 -16.63 17.67 12.55
N GLY A 154 -17.24 17.18 13.63
CA GLY A 154 -16.65 16.87 14.93
C GLY A 154 -17.73 16.21 15.79
N SER A 155 -17.34 15.74 16.97
CA SER A 155 -18.31 15.27 17.96
C SER A 155 -17.79 15.59 19.35
N ALA A 156 -18.70 15.82 20.28
CA ALA A 156 -18.44 16.00 21.68
C ALA A 156 -19.19 14.95 22.51
N ARG A 157 -18.66 14.72 23.71
CA ARG A 157 -19.24 13.89 24.75
C ARG A 157 -19.54 14.79 25.94
N VAL A 158 -20.75 14.69 26.47
CA VAL A 158 -21.14 15.40 27.69
C VAL A 158 -21.44 14.36 28.75
N SER A 159 -20.75 14.45 29.88
CA SER A 159 -20.93 13.59 31.03
C SER A 159 -21.07 14.44 32.29
N HIS A 160 -21.38 13.79 33.41
CA HIS A 160 -21.52 14.49 34.67
C HIS A 160 -21.06 13.62 35.86
N SER A 161 -20.67 14.25 36.95
CA SER A 161 -20.45 13.60 38.24
C SER A 161 -21.01 14.49 39.35
N GLY A 162 -22.03 14.02 40.09
CA GLY A 162 -22.63 14.80 41.18
C GLY A 162 -23.25 16.13 40.73
N GLY A 163 -23.87 16.16 39.55
CA GLY A 163 -24.36 17.36 38.87
C GLY A 163 -23.30 18.20 38.12
N VAL A 164 -22.01 17.99 38.35
CA VAL A 164 -20.93 18.76 37.70
C VAL A 164 -20.72 18.25 36.28
N LEU A 165 -20.97 19.11 35.28
CA LEU A 165 -20.85 18.75 33.86
C LEU A 165 -19.39 18.71 33.40
N SER A 166 -19.09 17.78 32.49
CA SER A 166 -17.84 17.71 31.74
C SER A 166 -18.17 17.60 30.25
N ILE A 167 -17.66 18.55 29.47
CA ILE A 167 -17.81 18.57 28.01
C ILE A 167 -16.44 18.24 27.42
N ALA A 168 -16.33 17.15 26.68
CA ALA A 168 -15.07 16.67 26.10
C ALA A 168 -15.21 16.44 24.60
N SER A 169 -14.12 16.63 23.85
CA SER A 169 -14.10 16.24 22.43
C SER A 169 -14.16 14.73 22.27
N ALA A 170 -14.81 14.28 21.20
CA ALA A 170 -14.84 12.88 20.76
C ALA A 170 -13.48 12.42 20.19
N ARG A 171 -12.55 13.32 19.92
CA ARG A 171 -11.19 13.05 19.49
C ARG A 171 -10.24 12.85 20.67
N TYR A 172 -9.25 11.99 20.52
CA TYR A 172 -8.09 11.90 21.42
C TYR A 172 -6.89 12.63 20.83
N GLY A 173 -5.98 13.09 21.68
CA GLY A 173 -4.68 13.62 21.26
C GLY A 173 -4.52 15.11 21.48
N SER A 174 -3.34 15.62 21.13
CA SER A 174 -2.98 17.04 21.24
C SER A 174 -3.88 17.97 20.41
N ALA A 175 -4.45 17.45 19.33
CA ALA A 175 -5.42 18.17 18.50
C ALA A 175 -6.85 18.17 19.07
N SER A 176 -7.07 17.51 20.21
CA SER A 176 -8.38 17.46 20.88
C SER A 176 -8.56 18.66 21.79
N GLN A 177 -9.61 19.44 21.56
CA GLN A 177 -9.97 20.60 22.37
C GLN A 177 -11.49 20.65 22.55
N ALA A 178 -11.94 20.95 23.76
CA ALA A 178 -13.32 21.33 24.05
C ALA A 178 -13.31 22.45 25.09
N ALA A 179 -13.17 23.69 24.62
CA ALA A 179 -13.19 24.86 25.48
C ALA A 179 -14.57 25.51 25.41
N VAL A 180 -15.22 25.71 26.55
CA VAL A 180 -16.40 26.57 26.61
C VAL A 180 -15.91 28.00 26.74
N THR A 181 -16.25 28.83 25.76
CA THR A 181 -15.71 30.18 25.60
C THR A 181 -16.72 31.27 25.98
N GLY A 182 -17.99 30.93 26.16
CA GLY A 182 -19.02 31.89 26.52
C GLY A 182 -20.45 31.33 26.48
N GLY A 183 -21.41 32.22 26.23
CA GLY A 183 -22.84 31.96 26.29
C GLY A 183 -23.46 32.37 27.62
N ASN A 184 -24.73 32.78 27.59
CA ASN A 184 -25.47 33.23 28.78
C ASN A 184 -25.66 32.11 29.83
N GLY A 185 -25.59 30.83 29.41
CA GLY A 185 -25.71 29.66 30.28
C GLY A 185 -24.38 29.20 30.89
N MET A 186 -23.23 29.78 30.52
CA MET A 186 -21.93 29.27 30.99
C MET A 186 -21.82 29.25 32.52
N ALA A 187 -22.20 30.33 33.19
CA ALA A 187 -22.09 30.45 34.65
C ALA A 187 -23.04 29.48 35.40
N SER A 188 -24.28 29.33 34.94
CA SER A 188 -25.26 28.44 35.57
C SER A 188 -25.01 26.96 35.29
N LEU A 189 -24.39 26.63 34.14
CA LEU A 189 -24.15 25.25 33.72
C LEU A 189 -22.78 24.71 34.12
N LEU A 190 -21.76 25.57 34.19
CA LEU A 190 -20.36 25.18 34.43
C LEU A 190 -19.71 25.93 35.60
N GLY A 191 -20.41 26.87 36.21
CA GLY A 191 -19.90 27.71 37.30
C GLY A 191 -18.98 28.83 36.85
N ALA A 192 -18.44 29.56 37.83
CA ALA A 192 -17.66 30.77 37.59
C ALA A 192 -16.24 30.51 37.06
N LEU A 193 -15.65 29.35 37.37
CA LEU A 193 -14.27 29.01 37.04
C LEU A 193 -14.15 27.58 36.49
N PRO A 194 -14.76 27.26 35.33
CA PRO A 194 -14.57 25.96 34.72
C PRO A 194 -13.10 25.74 34.34
N VAL A 195 -12.65 24.49 34.44
CA VAL A 195 -11.27 24.10 34.12
C VAL A 195 -11.25 23.50 32.73
N THR A 196 -10.53 24.15 31.81
CA THR A 196 -10.27 23.61 30.48
C THR A 196 -8.91 22.93 30.44
N SER A 197 -8.88 21.71 29.92
CA SER A 197 -7.67 20.91 29.71
C SER A 197 -7.55 20.54 28.24
N ALA A 198 -6.35 20.64 27.68
CA ALA A 198 -6.06 20.14 26.34
C ALA A 198 -5.92 18.61 26.35
N GLY A 199 -6.26 17.97 25.23
CA GLY A 199 -5.93 16.56 25.04
C GLY A 199 -4.43 16.37 24.88
N VAL A 200 -3.94 15.18 25.19
CA VAL A 200 -2.56 14.78 24.94
C VAL A 200 -2.53 13.50 24.10
N ASP A 201 -1.50 13.33 23.29
CA ASP A 201 -1.28 12.11 22.51
C ASP A 201 -0.75 10.97 23.39
N VAL A 202 -0.94 9.74 22.92
CA VAL A 202 -0.24 8.58 23.49
C VAL A 202 1.27 8.75 23.34
N ALA A 203 2.05 8.37 24.34
CA ALA A 203 3.50 8.29 24.24
C ALA A 203 3.99 6.93 24.73
N GLY A 204 5.10 6.47 24.16
CA GLY A 204 5.64 5.16 24.48
C GLY A 204 6.78 4.75 23.57
N THR A 205 7.16 3.48 23.65
CA THR A 205 8.21 2.88 22.83
C THR A 205 7.68 1.65 22.10
N ILE A 206 8.18 1.43 20.89
CA ILE A 206 8.03 0.16 20.16
C ILE A 206 9.44 -0.33 19.87
N ASN A 207 9.71 -1.60 20.20
CA ASN A 207 11.03 -2.22 20.05
C ASN A 207 12.15 -1.42 20.76
N GLY A 208 11.85 -0.93 21.97
CA GLY A 208 12.78 -0.16 22.80
C GLY A 208 13.08 1.28 22.35
N VAL A 209 12.55 1.71 21.20
CA VAL A 209 12.77 3.08 20.67
C VAL A 209 11.50 3.91 20.82
N ALA A 210 11.65 5.19 21.19
CA ALA A 210 10.55 6.13 21.33
C ALA A 210 9.74 6.22 20.04
N ALA A 211 8.44 5.93 20.13
CA ALA A 211 7.52 5.91 19.00
C ALA A 211 6.75 7.24 18.88
N SER A 212 6.28 7.56 17.69
CA SER A 212 5.49 8.77 17.44
C SER A 212 4.05 8.57 17.87
N GLY A 213 3.54 9.45 18.73
CA GLY A 213 2.15 9.48 19.17
C GLY A 213 1.27 10.38 18.30
N ASN A 214 0.05 9.94 17.99
CA ASN A 214 -1.01 10.78 17.42
C ASN A 214 -2.37 10.24 17.86
N GLY A 215 -3.06 10.99 18.71
CA GLY A 215 -4.25 10.49 19.41
C GLY A 215 -3.92 9.21 20.14
N GLN A 216 -4.70 8.16 19.89
CA GLN A 216 -4.47 6.83 20.46
C GLN A 216 -3.47 5.98 19.66
N THR A 217 -2.93 6.48 18.54
CA THR A 217 -2.06 5.70 17.67
C THR A 217 -0.60 5.96 18.01
N LEU A 218 0.14 4.88 18.28
CA LEU A 218 1.57 4.87 18.50
C LEU A 218 2.26 4.23 17.29
N THR A 219 3.19 4.95 16.66
CA THR A 219 3.83 4.53 15.39
C THR A 219 5.34 4.37 15.55
N GLY A 220 5.88 3.22 15.14
CA GLY A 220 7.31 2.91 15.25
C GLY A 220 8.20 3.89 14.51
N ALA A 221 9.34 4.23 15.13
CA ALA A 221 10.23 5.29 14.68
C ALA A 221 11.01 4.95 13.40
N ALA A 222 11.43 5.99 12.68
CA ALA A 222 12.29 5.85 11.51
C ALA A 222 13.63 5.21 11.85
N GLY A 223 14.12 4.32 10.99
CA GLY A 223 15.38 3.59 11.17
C GLY A 223 15.32 2.41 12.14
N ASN A 224 14.17 2.16 12.80
CA ASN A 224 13.95 0.95 13.60
C ASN A 224 13.28 -0.14 12.76
N ALA A 225 13.46 -1.42 13.10
CA ALA A 225 12.77 -2.53 12.44
C ALA A 225 11.23 -2.40 12.49
N SER A 226 10.70 -1.72 13.50
CA SER A 226 9.27 -1.40 13.64
C SER A 226 8.83 -0.14 12.88
N GLU A 227 9.67 0.46 12.02
CA GLU A 227 9.36 1.72 11.32
C GLU A 227 8.01 1.64 10.60
N GLY A 228 7.12 2.57 10.93
CA GLY A 228 5.79 2.67 10.32
C GLY A 228 4.78 1.63 10.83
N LEU A 229 5.13 0.76 11.77
CA LEU A 229 4.16 -0.08 12.50
C LEU A 229 3.30 0.81 13.39
N ALA A 230 2.00 0.89 13.10
CA ALA A 230 1.05 1.69 13.86
C ALA A 230 0.15 0.80 14.72
N LEU A 231 0.11 1.09 16.01
CA LEU A 231 -0.70 0.40 17.01
C LEU A 231 -1.66 1.40 17.66
N ARG A 232 -2.92 1.01 17.82
CA ARG A 232 -3.89 1.79 18.58
C ARG A 232 -3.87 1.33 20.03
N ILE A 233 -3.63 2.27 20.95
CA ILE A 233 -3.63 2.09 22.40
C ILE A 233 -4.95 2.64 22.95
N ALA A 234 -5.89 1.76 23.23
CA ALA A 234 -7.24 2.12 23.66
C ALA A 234 -7.31 2.66 25.11
N GLY A 235 -6.35 2.27 25.96
CA GLY A 235 -6.31 2.58 27.39
C GLY A 235 -5.39 1.62 28.15
N GLY A 236 -5.61 1.46 29.46
CA GLY A 236 -4.92 0.49 30.32
C GLY A 236 -3.90 1.13 31.26
N THR A 237 -3.02 0.34 31.85
CA THR A 237 -1.93 0.85 32.70
C THR A 237 -0.77 1.38 31.85
N LEU A 238 0.04 2.25 32.48
CA LEU A 238 1.33 2.66 31.94
C LEU A 238 2.38 1.55 32.17
N GLY A 239 3.45 1.57 31.38
CA GLY A 239 4.52 0.58 31.40
C GLY A 239 4.42 -0.44 30.26
N ALA A 240 5.02 -1.61 30.47
CA ALA A 240 5.08 -2.68 29.48
C ALA A 240 3.70 -3.22 29.12
N ARG A 241 3.43 -3.36 27.82
CA ARG A 241 2.16 -3.82 27.23
C ARG A 241 2.33 -5.14 26.44
N GLY A 242 3.36 -5.89 26.78
CA GLY A 242 3.73 -7.12 26.06
C GLY A 242 4.29 -6.86 24.68
N ASN A 243 4.13 -7.84 23.79
CA ASN A 243 4.66 -7.82 22.44
C ASN A 243 3.56 -7.67 21.40
N VAL A 244 3.90 -7.00 20.31
CA VAL A 244 3.19 -7.13 19.03
C VAL A 244 4.05 -7.95 18.08
N THR A 245 3.47 -9.00 17.51
CA THR A 245 4.12 -9.75 16.43
C THR A 245 3.55 -9.27 15.10
N PHE A 246 4.41 -8.70 14.27
CA PHE A 246 4.08 -8.26 12.92
C PHE A 246 4.55 -9.30 11.91
N SER A 247 3.68 -9.62 10.96
CA SER A 247 3.86 -10.66 9.97
C SER A 247 3.53 -10.17 8.57
N GLU A 248 4.26 -10.69 7.59
CA GLU A 248 3.98 -10.47 6.18
C GLU A 248 3.61 -11.80 5.51
N GLY A 249 2.35 -11.91 5.10
CA GLY A 249 1.85 -13.10 4.42
C GLY A 249 2.31 -13.25 2.98
N TYR A 250 1.88 -14.36 2.36
CA TYR A 250 2.27 -14.74 0.99
C TYR A 250 1.95 -13.68 -0.07
N ALA A 251 0.89 -12.86 0.09
CA ALA A 251 0.60 -11.83 -0.91
C ALA A 251 1.71 -10.78 -0.98
N HIS A 252 2.34 -10.45 0.15
CA HIS A 252 3.48 -9.56 0.17
C HIS A 252 4.70 -10.19 -0.51
N LEU A 253 5.01 -11.44 -0.19
CA LEU A 253 6.12 -12.19 -0.79
C LEU A 253 5.95 -12.35 -2.31
N ILE A 254 4.74 -12.70 -2.76
CA ILE A 254 4.40 -12.81 -4.18
C ILE A 254 4.55 -11.44 -4.85
N GLY A 255 4.04 -10.38 -4.23
CA GLY A 255 4.15 -9.02 -4.74
C GLY A 255 5.61 -8.58 -4.92
N GLN A 256 6.46 -8.83 -3.92
CA GLN A 256 7.90 -8.57 -4.00
C GLN A 256 8.54 -9.35 -5.15
N TYR A 257 8.29 -10.66 -5.22
CA TYR A 257 8.88 -11.50 -6.25
C TYR A 257 8.42 -11.08 -7.66
N LEU A 258 7.11 -10.85 -7.86
CA LEU A 258 6.58 -10.34 -9.12
C LEU A 258 7.19 -8.99 -9.50
N GLY A 259 7.41 -8.10 -8.53
CA GLY A 259 8.13 -6.84 -8.72
C GLY A 259 9.54 -7.05 -9.28
N THR A 260 10.30 -8.02 -8.77
CA THR A 260 11.65 -8.32 -9.30
C THR A 260 11.64 -8.92 -10.70
N VAL A 261 10.59 -9.69 -11.04
CA VAL A 261 10.47 -10.34 -12.35
C VAL A 261 9.98 -9.37 -13.42
N LEU A 262 9.03 -8.50 -13.07
CA LEU A 262 8.35 -7.56 -13.97
C LEU A 262 9.01 -6.18 -14.05
N GLY A 263 9.91 -5.86 -13.12
CA GLY A 263 10.61 -4.57 -13.09
C GLY A 263 11.49 -4.31 -14.30
N ASP A 264 11.98 -3.07 -14.42
CA ASP A 264 12.77 -2.60 -15.56
C ASP A 264 14.11 -3.36 -15.72
N ASP A 265 14.69 -3.82 -14.62
CA ASP A 265 15.88 -4.69 -14.61
C ASP A 265 15.52 -6.18 -14.48
N GLY A 266 14.25 -6.51 -14.65
CA GLY A 266 13.71 -7.85 -14.42
C GLY A 266 14.13 -8.87 -15.48
N SER A 267 14.00 -10.15 -15.12
CA SER A 267 14.37 -11.27 -16.00
C SER A 267 13.55 -11.32 -17.30
N LEU A 268 12.28 -10.89 -17.26
CA LEU A 268 11.45 -10.80 -18.46
C LEU A 268 11.93 -9.70 -19.39
N LYS A 269 12.20 -8.50 -18.84
CA LYS A 269 12.74 -7.38 -19.61
C LYS A 269 14.10 -7.72 -20.23
N THR A 270 14.97 -8.40 -19.47
CA THR A 270 16.27 -8.87 -19.97
C THR A 270 16.11 -9.83 -21.16
N ARG A 271 15.17 -10.78 -21.10
CA ARG A 271 14.88 -11.68 -22.23
C ARG A 271 14.32 -10.93 -23.42
N THR A 272 13.40 -10.00 -23.21
CA THR A 272 12.86 -9.15 -24.29
C THR A 272 13.96 -8.36 -24.98
N ASN A 273 14.85 -7.70 -24.21
CA ASN A 273 15.98 -6.96 -24.77
C ASN A 273 16.93 -7.88 -25.58
N GLY A 274 17.16 -9.12 -25.11
CA GLY A 274 17.96 -10.11 -25.85
C GLY A 274 17.32 -10.56 -27.16
N LEU A 275 16.00 -10.76 -27.16
CA LEU A 275 15.23 -11.08 -28.38
C LEU A 275 15.23 -9.89 -29.35
N ASP A 276 15.03 -8.67 -28.86
CA ASP A 276 15.07 -7.45 -29.67
C ASP A 276 16.45 -7.26 -30.32
N ASN A 277 17.52 -7.52 -29.58
CA ASN A 277 18.87 -7.50 -30.13
C ASN A 277 19.09 -8.60 -31.17
N SER A 278 18.53 -9.79 -30.96
CA SER A 278 18.58 -10.87 -31.95
C SER A 278 17.83 -10.48 -33.24
N ILE A 279 16.66 -9.87 -33.12
CA ILE A 279 15.87 -9.34 -34.24
C ILE A 279 16.66 -8.27 -34.99
N LYS A 280 17.28 -7.30 -34.29
CA LYS A 280 18.13 -6.27 -34.92
C LYS A 280 19.29 -6.86 -35.71
N ASN A 281 20.00 -7.84 -35.14
CA ASN A 281 21.10 -8.52 -35.82
C ASN A 281 20.61 -9.30 -37.06
N LEU A 282 19.43 -9.95 -36.98
CA LEU A 282 18.84 -10.65 -38.11
C LEU A 282 18.45 -9.69 -39.25
N ASN A 283 17.88 -8.53 -38.93
CA ASN A 283 17.57 -7.50 -39.92
C ASN A 283 18.84 -6.99 -40.62
N GLN A 284 19.90 -6.70 -39.87
CA GLN A 284 21.19 -6.28 -40.46
C GLN A 284 21.77 -7.36 -41.39
N ARG A 285 21.66 -8.64 -41.03
CA ARG A 285 22.08 -9.75 -41.89
C ARG A 285 21.23 -9.84 -43.15
N GLN A 286 19.93 -9.61 -43.05
CA GLN A 286 19.02 -9.59 -44.20
C GLN A 286 19.40 -8.48 -45.18
N GLU A 287 19.67 -7.27 -44.70
CA GLU A 287 20.12 -6.13 -45.52
C GLU A 287 21.44 -6.43 -46.25
N GLN A 288 22.43 -6.96 -45.52
CA GLN A 288 23.71 -7.35 -46.12
C GLN A 288 23.56 -8.43 -47.19
N PHE A 289 22.69 -9.41 -46.96
CA PHE A 289 22.40 -10.47 -47.94
C PHE A 289 21.72 -9.91 -49.19
N GLN A 290 20.73 -9.03 -49.03
CA GLN A 290 20.08 -8.33 -50.15
C GLN A 290 21.09 -7.52 -50.98
N ALA A 291 21.97 -6.76 -50.32
CA ALA A 291 23.03 -6.02 -51.01
C ALA A 291 23.98 -6.96 -51.79
N ARG A 292 24.32 -8.12 -51.23
CA ARG A 292 25.14 -9.14 -51.90
C ARG A 292 24.45 -9.74 -53.12
N LEU A 293 23.14 -10.02 -53.05
CA LEU A 293 22.37 -10.52 -54.20
C LEU A 293 22.41 -9.54 -55.38
N VAL A 294 22.29 -8.23 -55.13
CA VAL A 294 22.39 -7.20 -56.17
C VAL A 294 23.78 -7.20 -56.83
N GLN A 295 24.85 -7.34 -56.05
CA GLN A 295 26.22 -7.42 -56.60
C GLN A 295 26.43 -8.70 -57.42
N ILE A 296 25.87 -9.82 -56.94
CA ILE A 296 25.91 -11.10 -57.66
C ILE A 296 25.17 -10.97 -59.00
N GLU A 297 23.98 -10.38 -59.02
CA GLU A 297 23.22 -10.12 -60.25
C GLU A 297 24.03 -9.25 -61.22
N LYS A 298 24.59 -8.12 -60.74
CA LYS A 298 25.41 -7.22 -61.57
C LYS A 298 26.60 -7.96 -62.18
N ARG A 299 27.28 -8.81 -61.40
CA ARG A 299 28.40 -9.62 -61.89
C ARG A 299 27.94 -10.64 -62.94
N TYR A 300 26.84 -11.35 -62.71
CA TYR A 300 26.30 -12.29 -63.69
C TYR A 300 25.88 -11.60 -64.98
N ARG A 301 25.22 -10.43 -64.92
CA ARG A 301 24.90 -9.61 -66.10
C ARG A 301 26.16 -9.21 -66.88
N ALA A 302 27.20 -8.75 -66.19
CA ALA A 302 28.46 -8.38 -66.85
C ALA A 302 29.16 -9.58 -67.50
N GLN A 303 29.18 -10.74 -66.83
CA GLN A 303 29.70 -11.98 -67.39
C GLN A 303 28.92 -12.43 -68.64
N PHE A 304 27.59 -12.29 -68.62
CA PHE A 304 26.73 -12.60 -69.76
C PHE A 304 27.02 -11.67 -70.95
N SER A 305 27.08 -10.36 -70.73
CA SER A 305 27.43 -9.40 -71.80
C SER A 305 28.84 -9.62 -72.37
N ALA A 306 29.80 -10.03 -71.54
CA ALA A 306 31.15 -10.39 -72.00
C ALA A 306 31.14 -11.67 -72.85
N LEU A 307 30.33 -12.66 -72.46
CA LEU A 307 30.09 -13.88 -73.24
C LEU A 307 29.47 -13.55 -74.60
N ASP A 308 28.46 -12.67 -74.65
CA ASP A 308 27.86 -12.21 -75.91
C ASP A 308 28.88 -11.52 -76.83
N ALA A 309 29.73 -10.65 -76.27
CA ALA A 309 30.80 -9.99 -77.02
C ALA A 309 31.85 -10.98 -77.53
N MET A 310 32.22 -11.97 -76.71
CA MET A 310 33.15 -13.03 -77.11
C MET A 310 32.56 -13.89 -78.23
N LEU A 311 31.29 -14.28 -78.13
CA LEU A 311 30.58 -15.01 -79.19
C LEU A 311 30.48 -14.18 -80.48
N SER A 312 30.22 -12.89 -80.38
CA SER A 312 30.22 -11.97 -81.54
C SER A 312 31.61 -11.90 -82.20
N ASN A 313 32.68 -11.75 -81.41
CA ASN A 313 34.06 -11.77 -81.91
C ASN A 313 34.44 -13.13 -82.50
N MET A 314 34.01 -14.24 -81.91
CA MET A 314 34.22 -15.59 -82.47
C MET A 314 33.48 -15.75 -83.80
N ASN A 315 32.26 -15.21 -83.93
CA ASN A 315 31.55 -15.18 -85.21
C ASN A 315 32.26 -14.32 -86.26
N LEU A 316 32.75 -13.14 -85.91
CA LEU A 316 33.56 -12.30 -86.81
C LEU A 316 34.83 -13.01 -87.26
N THR A 317 35.51 -13.68 -86.32
CA THR A 317 36.71 -14.47 -86.61
C THR A 317 36.39 -15.65 -87.52
N SER A 318 35.29 -16.37 -87.25
CA SER A 318 34.79 -17.46 -88.11
C SER A 318 34.48 -16.98 -89.53
N ASN A 319 33.81 -15.83 -89.66
CA ASN A 319 33.51 -15.22 -90.96
C ASN A 319 34.79 -14.78 -91.70
N PHE A 320 35.75 -14.17 -90.99
CA PHE A 320 37.04 -13.80 -91.56
C PHE A 320 37.83 -15.02 -92.03
N LEU A 321 37.90 -16.07 -91.21
CA LEU A 321 38.54 -17.33 -91.59
C LEU A 321 37.85 -17.97 -92.79
N THR A 322 36.52 -17.92 -92.86
CA THR A 322 35.75 -18.42 -94.01
C THR A 322 36.03 -17.60 -95.27
N GLN A 323 36.14 -16.26 -95.17
CA GLN A 323 36.51 -15.37 -96.28
C GLN A 323 37.96 -15.55 -96.74
N GLN A 324 38.91 -15.69 -95.80
CA GLN A 324 40.30 -16.04 -96.09
C GLN A 324 40.39 -17.41 -96.77
N LEU A 325 39.62 -18.39 -96.30
CA LEU A 325 39.57 -19.72 -96.90
C LEU A 325 38.93 -19.69 -98.31
N ALA A 326 37.95 -18.82 -98.54
CA ALA A 326 37.35 -18.60 -99.86
C ALA A 326 38.24 -17.79 -100.82
N ASN A 327 39.12 -16.94 -100.28
CA ASN A 327 40.11 -16.14 -101.02
C ASN A 327 41.49 -16.82 -101.11
N LEU A 328 41.65 -18.02 -100.56
CA LEU A 328 42.78 -18.86 -100.93
C LEU A 328 42.66 -19.08 -102.44
N PRO A 329 43.65 -18.62 -103.23
CA PRO A 329 43.74 -19.05 -104.60
C PRO A 329 43.79 -20.56 -104.53
N GLY A 330 42.92 -21.23 -105.31
CA GLY A 330 43.35 -22.51 -105.85
C GLY A 330 44.80 -22.31 -106.30
N SER A 331 45.70 -23.18 -105.85
CA SER A 331 46.98 -23.37 -106.52
C SER A 331 46.69 -23.93 -107.91
N SER A 332 46.05 -23.11 -108.74
CA SER A 332 45.99 -23.21 -110.18
C SER A 332 47.08 -22.27 -110.69
N GLN A 333 48.18 -22.91 -111.05
CA GLN A 333 49.07 -22.54 -112.13
C GLN A 333 50.05 -21.39 -111.91
N ASN A 334 51.33 -21.77 -111.91
CA ASN A 334 52.24 -21.14 -112.86
C ASN A 334 53.24 -22.18 -113.42
N ARG A 335 53.09 -22.40 -114.73
CA ARG A 335 53.89 -23.17 -115.72
C ARG A 335 53.88 -24.69 -115.65
#